data_AF-A0A7V1EC48-F1
#
_entry.id   AF-A0A7V1EC48-F1
#
_cell.length_a   1.000
_cell.length_b   1.000
_cell.length_c   1.000
_cell.angle_alpha   90.00
_cell.angle_beta   90.00
_cell.angle_gamma   90.00
#
_symmetry.space_group_name_H-M   'P 1'
#
loop_
_entity.id
_entity.type
_entity.pdbx_description
1 polymer ?
#
loop_
_entity_poly.entity_id
_entity_poly.type
_entity_poly.pdbx_seq_one_letter_code
_entity_poly.pdbx_strand_id
1 'polypeptide(L)'
;MVKTGVPEFKRSIHRIIIQRISEPRRFIQVLSGPRQTGKTTLAHKVMEDLEIPSHNVSADEPVLKDRIWIEQQWEIARLRVKPKKSAVFILDEVQKIEG
;
A
#
# COMPACT_ATOMS: atom_id res chain seq x y z
N MET A 1 -7.41 -23.46 -23.12
CA MET A 1 -7.06 -22.09 -23.55
C MET A 1 -5.89 -21.62 -22.69
N VAL A 2 -4.66 -21.75 -23.19
CA VAL A 2 -3.45 -21.35 -22.49
C VAL A 2 -3.30 -19.84 -22.65
N LYS A 3 -3.43 -19.06 -21.57
CA LYS A 3 -3.03 -17.65 -21.58
C LYS A 3 -1.51 -17.62 -21.74
N THR A 4 -1.03 -17.31 -22.94
CA THR A 4 0.34 -16.88 -23.18
C THR A 4 0.54 -15.54 -22.48
N GLY A 5 0.92 -15.59 -21.21
CA GLY A 5 1.16 -14.40 -20.41
C GLY A 5 2.46 -13.73 -20.85
N VAL A 6 2.35 -12.54 -21.44
CA VAL A 6 3.48 -11.60 -21.50
C VAL A 6 4.01 -11.45 -20.07
N PRO A 7 5.32 -11.58 -19.81
CA PRO A 7 5.87 -11.39 -18.48
C PRO A 7 5.43 -10.03 -17.95
N GLU A 8 4.83 -10.03 -16.77
CA GLU A 8 4.36 -8.79 -16.18
C GLU A 8 5.55 -7.85 -15.94
N PHE A 9 5.56 -6.71 -16.63
CA PHE A 9 6.64 -5.74 -16.51
C PHE A 9 6.66 -5.15 -15.09
N LYS A 10 7.68 -5.53 -14.30
CA LYS A 10 7.94 -4.96 -12.97
C LYS A 10 8.98 -3.86 -13.09
N ARG A 11 8.58 -2.61 -12.78
CA ARG A 11 9.49 -1.44 -12.76
C ARG A 11 10.59 -1.64 -11.71
N SER A 12 11.79 -1.10 -11.92
CA SER A 12 12.90 -1.19 -10.95
C SER A 12 12.51 -0.76 -9.52
N ILE A 13 11.67 0.28 -9.40
CA ILE A 13 11.12 0.78 -8.13
C ILE A 13 10.32 -0.27 -7.36
N HIS A 14 9.66 -1.21 -8.05
CA HIS A 14 8.89 -2.29 -7.43
C HIS A 14 9.76 -3.14 -6.49
N ARG A 15 10.94 -3.55 -6.97
CA ARG A 15 11.89 -4.34 -6.19
C ARG A 15 12.42 -3.55 -4.98
N ILE A 16 12.64 -2.25 -5.15
CA ILE A 16 13.08 -1.37 -4.05
C ILE A 16 12.02 -1.31 -2.95
N ILE A 17 10.75 -1.18 -3.31
CA ILE A 17 9.65 -1.12 -2.33
C ILE A 17 9.56 -2.44 -1.57
N ILE A 18 9.58 -3.58 -2.26
CA ILE A 18 9.59 -4.91 -1.60
C ILE A 18 10.75 -5.03 -0.63
N GLN A 19 11.96 -4.65 -1.06
CA GLN A 19 13.13 -4.70 -0.17
C GLN A 19 12.90 -3.84 1.09
N ARG A 20 12.43 -2.61 0.92
CA ARG A 20 12.21 -1.66 2.03
C ARG A 20 11.13 -2.08 3.01
N ILE A 21 10.03 -2.65 2.54
CA ILE A 21 8.93 -3.09 3.42
C ILE A 21 9.21 -4.44 4.10
N SER A 22 10.14 -5.22 3.56
CA SER A 22 10.63 -6.46 4.18
C SER A 22 11.73 -6.22 5.22
N GLU A 23 12.32 -5.02 5.28
CA GLU A 23 13.24 -4.65 6.37
C GLU A 23 12.52 -4.65 7.73
N PRO A 24 13.24 -4.81 8.86
CA PRO A 24 12.65 -4.65 10.18
C PRO A 24 11.88 -3.33 10.28
N ARG A 25 10.65 -3.38 10.82
CA ARG A 25 9.73 -2.25 10.86
C ARG A 25 10.34 -1.04 11.57
N ARG A 26 10.85 -0.08 10.77
CA ARG A 26 11.50 1.15 11.24
C ARG A 26 10.96 2.41 10.57
N PHE A 27 10.63 2.32 9.29
CA PHE A 27 10.27 3.49 8.48
C PHE A 27 8.96 3.28 7.72
N ILE A 28 8.17 4.34 7.61
CA ILE A 28 7.06 4.44 6.67
C ILE A 28 7.66 4.74 5.29
N GLN A 29 7.21 4.02 4.27
CA GLN A 29 7.62 4.26 2.89
C GLN A 29 6.65 5.21 2.22
N VAL A 30 7.16 6.24 1.54
CA VAL A 30 6.35 7.23 0.81
C VAL A 30 6.60 7.09 -0.68
N LEU A 31 5.54 6.84 -1.45
CA LEU A 31 5.57 6.87 -2.91
C LEU A 31 5.11 8.24 -3.41
N SER A 32 6.07 9.11 -3.72
CA SER A 32 5.80 10.43 -4.28
C SER A 32 6.09 10.49 -5.78
N GLY A 33 5.36 11.33 -6.50
CA GLY A 33 5.57 11.58 -7.93
C GLY A 33 4.33 12.17 -8.61
N PRO A 34 4.46 12.63 -9.88
CA PRO A 34 3.38 13.28 -10.62
C PRO A 34 2.08 12.47 -10.66
N ARG A 35 0.94 13.15 -10.83
CA ARG A 35 -0.36 12.48 -11.04
C ARG A 35 -0.27 11.52 -12.24
N GLN A 36 -1.03 10.43 -12.19
CA GLN A 36 -1.15 9.44 -13.28
C GLN A 36 0.14 8.69 -13.67
N THR A 37 1.14 8.66 -12.79
CA THR A 37 2.37 7.88 -12.99
C THR A 37 2.27 6.41 -12.58
N GLY A 38 1.09 5.97 -12.12
CA GLY A 38 0.82 4.57 -11.73
C GLY A 38 1.28 4.18 -10.32
N LYS A 39 1.31 5.14 -9.39
CA LYS A 39 1.73 4.91 -7.98
C LYS A 39 0.82 3.92 -7.25
N THR A 40 -0.49 4.13 -7.32
CA THR A 40 -1.52 3.23 -6.78
C THR A 40 -1.39 1.83 -7.36
N THR A 41 -1.25 1.73 -8.69
CA THR A 41 -1.01 0.45 -9.37
C THR A 41 0.25 -0.26 -8.88
N LEU A 42 1.35 0.47 -8.71
CA LEU A 42 2.60 -0.07 -8.17
C LEU A 42 2.42 -0.60 -6.74
N ALA A 43 1.72 0.15 -5.89
CA ALA A 43 1.41 -0.25 -4.52
C ALA A 43 0.56 -1.53 -4.47
N HIS A 44 -0.46 -1.65 -5.33
CA HIS A 44 -1.28 -2.86 -5.44
C HIS A 44 -0.47 -4.08 -5.89
N LYS A 45 0.37 -3.94 -6.92
CA LYS A 45 1.25 -5.03 -7.38
C LYS A 45 2.21 -5.50 -6.29
N VAL A 46 2.80 -4.56 -5.54
CA VAL A 46 3.65 -4.89 -4.40
C VAL A 46 2.88 -5.68 -3.33
N MET A 47 1.62 -5.32 -3.05
CA MET A 47 0.79 -6.07 -2.10
C MET A 47 0.49 -7.49 -2.57
N GLU A 48 0.17 -7.66 -3.86
CA GLU A 48 -0.08 -8.97 -4.48
C GLU A 48 1.14 -9.88 -4.36
N ASP A 49 2.34 -9.34 -4.60
CA ASP A 49 3.60 -10.09 -4.56
C ASP A 49 4.09 -10.46 -3.15
N LEU A 50 3.71 -9.73 -2.10
CA LEU A 50 4.19 -10.01 -0.73
C LEU A 50 3.46 -11.17 -0.06
N GLU A 51 2.28 -11.55 -0.55
CA GLU A 51 1.46 -12.64 -0.02
C GLU A 51 1.17 -12.56 1.50
N ILE A 52 1.16 -11.35 2.07
CA ILE A 52 0.79 -11.07 3.46
C ILE A 52 -0.52 -10.29 3.53
N PRO A 53 -1.26 -10.34 4.66
CA PRO A 53 -2.45 -9.53 4.83
C PRO A 53 -2.16 -8.07 4.54
N SER A 54 -3.01 -7.44 3.75
CA SER A 54 -2.89 -6.03 3.43
C SER A 54 -4.19 -5.29 3.77
N HIS A 55 -4.11 -4.03 4.13
CA HIS A 55 -5.24 -3.10 4.23
C HIS A 55 -4.89 -1.88 3.40
N ASN A 56 -5.68 -1.60 2.38
CA ASN A 56 -5.52 -0.44 1.51
C ASN A 56 -6.78 0.41 1.60
N VAL A 57 -6.59 1.71 1.74
CA VAL A 57 -7.66 2.71 1.79
C VAL A 57 -7.21 3.95 1.03
N SER A 58 -8.16 4.64 0.40
CA SER A 58 -7.92 5.91 -0.29
C SER A 58 -8.54 7.04 0.52
N ALA A 59 -7.82 8.14 0.66
CA ALA A 59 -8.34 9.39 1.21
C ALA A 59 -9.16 10.20 0.17
N ASP A 60 -9.29 9.71 -1.06
CA ASP A 60 -10.07 10.35 -2.14
C ASP A 60 -11.58 10.06 -2.07
N GLU A 61 -12.13 9.94 -0.86
CA GLU A 61 -13.55 9.70 -0.64
C GLU A 61 -14.30 11.02 -0.38
N PRO A 62 -15.63 11.08 -0.64
CA PRO A 62 -16.42 12.31 -0.47
C PRO A 62 -16.47 12.87 0.95
N VAL A 63 -16.14 12.05 1.95
CA VAL A 63 -16.19 12.41 3.37
C VAL A 63 -14.83 12.93 3.79
N LEU A 64 -14.81 14.10 4.45
CA LEU A 64 -13.60 14.69 5.03
C LEU A 64 -12.91 13.67 5.94
N LYS A 65 -11.61 13.47 5.72
CA LYS A 65 -10.77 12.56 6.52
C LYS A 65 -9.81 13.39 7.35
N ASP A 66 -9.70 13.04 8.62
CA ASP A 66 -8.82 13.68 9.59
C ASP A 66 -7.87 12.65 10.23
N ARG A 67 -7.13 13.08 11.25
CA ARG A 67 -6.24 12.22 12.04
C ARG A 67 -6.99 11.04 12.69
N ILE A 68 -8.23 11.25 13.14
CA ILE A 68 -9.04 10.19 13.77
C ILE A 68 -9.34 9.09 12.74
N TRP A 69 -9.62 9.47 11.49
CA TRP A 69 -9.79 8.49 10.42
C TRP A 69 -8.52 7.66 10.18
N ILE A 70 -7.33 8.27 10.20
CA ILE A 70 -6.06 7.52 10.10
C ILE A 70 -5.94 6.49 11.24
N GLU A 71 -6.23 6.90 12.49
CA GLU A 71 -6.19 6.02 13.65
C GLU A 71 -7.14 4.82 13.49
N GLN A 72 -8.36 5.05 13.01
CA GLN A 72 -9.33 3.99 12.75
C GLN A 72 -8.84 3.00 11.68
N GLN A 73 -8.33 3.48 10.55
CA GLN A 73 -7.80 2.60 9.50
C GLN A 73 -6.55 1.84 9.98
N TRP A 74 -5.75 2.47 10.84
CA TRP A 74 -4.63 1.81 11.48
C TRP A 74 -5.07 0.67 12.41
N GLU A 75 -6.12 0.86 13.23
CA GLU A 75 -6.68 -0.23 14.04
C GLU A 75 -7.14 -1.40 13.17
N ILE A 76 -7.86 -1.11 12.08
CA ILE A 76 -8.33 -2.12 11.13
C ILE A 76 -7.14 -2.90 10.55
N ALA A 77 -6.06 -2.22 10.18
CA ALA A 77 -4.83 -2.88 9.70
C ALA A 77 -4.21 -3.76 10.79
N ARG A 78 -4.16 -3.31 12.05
CA ARG A 78 -3.62 -4.10 13.17
C ARG A 78 -4.40 -5.37 13.43
N LEU A 79 -5.73 -5.34 13.27
CA LEU A 79 -6.56 -6.54 13.39
C LEU A 79 -6.21 -7.60 12.34
N ARG A 80 -5.72 -7.20 11.16
CA ARG A 80 -5.26 -8.14 10.11
C ARG A 80 -3.92 -8.81 10.42
N VAL A 81 -3.17 -8.31 11.41
CA VAL A 81 -1.91 -8.94 11.82
C VAL A 81 -2.20 -10.30 12.43
N LYS A 82 -3.22 -10.47 13.28
CA LYS A 82 -3.57 -11.80 13.85
C LYS A 82 -4.45 -12.55 12.83
N PRO A 83 -4.13 -13.78 12.38
CA PRO A 83 -3.18 -14.78 12.91
C PRO A 83 -1.77 -14.81 12.26
N LYS A 84 -1.40 -13.85 11.42
CA LYS A 84 -0.08 -13.74 10.77
C LYS A 84 0.95 -13.00 11.65
N LYS A 85 2.19 -12.87 11.18
CA LYS A 85 3.26 -12.13 11.88
C LYS A 85 3.40 -10.67 11.42
N SER A 86 2.82 -10.33 10.28
CA SER A 86 2.93 -9.01 9.65
C SER A 86 1.72 -8.73 8.76
N ALA A 87 1.47 -7.44 8.52
CA ALA A 87 0.51 -6.95 7.55
C ALA A 87 1.04 -5.66 6.90
N VAL A 88 0.57 -5.35 5.70
CA VAL A 88 0.86 -4.10 4.99
C VAL A 88 -0.33 -3.16 5.10
N PHE A 89 -0.08 -1.91 5.46
CA PHE A 89 -1.09 -0.85 5.49
C PHE A 89 -0.72 0.23 4.47
N ILE A 90 -1.65 0.56 3.57
CA ILE A 90 -1.47 1.57 2.53
C ILE A 90 -2.55 2.64 2.67
N LEU A 91 -2.10 3.88 2.79
CA LEU A 91 -2.91 5.09 2.67
C LEU A 91 -2.63 5.70 1.30
N ASP A 92 -3.62 5.69 0.40
CA ASP A 92 -3.53 6.37 -0.89
C ASP A 92 -4.07 7.81 -0.80
N GLU A 93 -3.51 8.70 -1.63
CA GLU A 93 -3.83 10.12 -1.66
C GLU A 93 -3.74 10.82 -0.28
N VAL A 94 -2.81 10.41 0.57
CA VAL A 94 -2.65 10.89 1.97
C VAL A 94 -2.57 12.43 2.09
N GLN A 95 -2.11 13.12 1.04
CA GLN A 95 -2.10 14.58 0.97
C GLN A 95 -3.49 15.25 1.02
N LYS A 96 -4.57 14.48 0.87
CA LYS A 96 -5.97 14.95 0.97
C LYS A 96 -6.53 14.91 2.40
N ILE A 97 -5.79 14.34 3.35
CA ILE A 97 -6.19 14.27 4.75
C ILE A 97 -5.82 15.59 5.43
N GLU A 98 -6.74 16.14 6.21
CA GLU A 98 -6.53 17.39 6.96
C GLU A 98 -5.97 17.14 8.36
N GLY A 99 -5.23 18.13 8.88
CA GLY A 99 -4.56 18.10 10.18
C GLY A 99 -3.06 17.92 10.05
#